data_AF-A0A351XKY7-F1
#
_entry.id   AF-A0A351XKY7-F1
#
_cell.length_a   1.000
_cell.length_b   1.000
_cell.length_c   1.000
_cell.angle_alpha   90.00
_cell.angle_beta   90.00
_cell.angle_gamma   90.00
#
_symmetry.space_group_name_H-M   'P 1'
#
loop_
_entity.id
_entity.type
_entity.pdbx_description
1 polymer ?
#
loop_
_entity_poly.entity_id
_entity_poly.type
_entity_poly.pdbx_seq_one_letter_code
_entity_poly.pdbx_strand_id
1 'polypeptide(L)'
;MEKLKKFISIILTAAFITVSAPGIASAAVPDVQAKAYVVMDANSGEVLYKKNMNKTIYPASTVKLMTAIVALDNAGLDKKIKFTKKIKRQVPADASNLGLKTGTSYTVNQYLNMMLVASDADSAAALAYGTGGSYNRFINLMNTKAQSYGMEDTSFDNPIGLDKGNGYNETYTSAYDFAILARHAMSYGTIRNIVAKGRYKVPARKGKPSFIIKNTNKFYSTYKLKNKTYEIIGSKTGTTRAAGHVLIATARDKAGHELLCAYFGGNTSAGLYSGIEKLLDYAFKQDKNGKKKLALGFWDTRYRKSENAVCKYASSGVLPMTANGKFNPERVKPAAFTIDMVNKISGMKLEAASGSSLTVASLASAYYNASMIVTGGSITVTGSTITDSTAADNKDKLTDYETSIISTLKNIESFNIAEKKKIAYLYSSKAMESTGITDVKHKLSKEEAVLIADSFAL
;
A
#
# COMPACT_ATOMS: atom_id res chain seq x y z
N MET A 1 -55.42 -23.66 44.88
CA MET A 1 -53.96 -23.93 44.93
C MET A 1 -53.39 -24.49 43.63
N GLU A 2 -53.92 -25.57 43.04
CA GLU A 2 -53.31 -26.22 41.86
C GLU A 2 -52.94 -25.29 40.69
N LYS A 3 -53.84 -24.39 40.28
CA LYS A 3 -53.60 -23.47 39.15
C LYS A 3 -52.33 -22.62 39.36
N LEU A 4 -52.03 -22.24 40.60
CA LEU A 4 -50.81 -21.50 40.95
C LEU A 4 -49.55 -22.40 40.87
N LYS A 5 -49.64 -23.67 41.30
CA LYS A 5 -48.55 -24.65 41.16
C LYS A 5 -48.21 -24.92 39.68
N LYS A 6 -49.23 -25.04 38.81
CA LYS A 6 -49.00 -25.17 37.35
C LYS A 6 -48.35 -23.91 36.75
N PHE A 7 -48.76 -22.71 37.17
CA PHE A 7 -48.17 -21.46 36.67
C PHE A 7 -46.68 -21.32 37.06
N ILE A 8 -46.35 -21.61 38.33
CA ILE A 8 -44.96 -21.59 38.83
C ILE A 8 -44.08 -22.63 38.12
N SER A 9 -44.62 -23.83 37.86
CA SER A 9 -43.90 -24.89 37.12
C SER A 9 -43.52 -24.45 35.69
N ILE A 10 -44.45 -23.80 34.97
CA ILE A 10 -44.21 -23.29 33.62
C ILE A 10 -43.12 -22.20 33.63
N ILE A 11 -43.14 -21.28 34.60
CA ILE A 11 -42.13 -20.22 34.74
C ILE A 11 -40.74 -20.81 35.06
N LEU A 12 -40.66 -21.80 35.97
CA LEU A 12 -39.39 -22.48 36.27
C LEU A 12 -38.85 -23.31 35.09
N THR A 13 -39.72 -23.88 34.25
CA THR A 13 -39.30 -24.60 33.04
C THR A 13 -38.81 -23.62 31.97
N ALA A 14 -39.45 -22.46 31.82
CA ALA A 14 -39.00 -21.40 30.91
C ALA A 14 -37.63 -20.81 31.32
N ALA A 15 -37.37 -20.70 32.63
CA ALA A 15 -36.09 -20.20 33.17
C ALA A 15 -34.88 -21.10 32.88
N PHE A 16 -35.09 -22.37 32.49
CA PHE A 16 -34.01 -23.31 32.18
C PHE A 16 -33.67 -23.44 30.68
N ILE A 17 -34.32 -22.67 29.81
CA ILE A 17 -33.84 -22.47 28.43
C ILE A 17 -32.71 -21.44 28.47
N THR A 18 -31.55 -21.86 28.99
CA THR A 18 -30.30 -21.15 28.73
C THR A 18 -30.06 -21.21 27.23
N VAL A 19 -30.35 -20.11 26.54
CA VAL A 19 -30.01 -19.96 25.12
C VAL A 19 -28.49 -19.98 25.02
N SER A 20 -27.95 -21.16 24.74
CA SER A 20 -26.56 -21.37 24.33
C SER A 20 -26.37 -20.72 22.97
N ALA A 21 -26.31 -19.39 22.95
CA ALA A 21 -25.90 -18.60 21.81
C ALA A 21 -24.59 -19.22 21.32
N PRO A 22 -24.51 -19.69 20.06
CA PRO A 22 -23.34 -20.42 19.59
C PRO A 22 -22.15 -19.48 19.61
N GLY A 23 -21.34 -19.57 20.67
CA GLY A 23 -20.21 -18.70 20.90
C GLY A 23 -19.32 -18.75 19.68
N ILE A 24 -19.25 -17.64 18.93
CA ILE A 24 -18.64 -17.60 17.59
C ILE A 24 -17.13 -17.69 17.76
N ALA A 25 -16.67 -18.92 17.99
CA ALA A 25 -15.33 -19.28 18.41
C ALA A 25 -14.34 -18.47 17.60
N SER A 26 -13.58 -17.62 18.27
CA SER A 26 -12.56 -16.84 17.62
C SER A 26 -11.45 -17.82 17.23
N ALA A 27 -11.54 -18.32 15.99
CA ALA A 27 -10.63 -19.33 15.46
C ALA A 27 -9.21 -18.91 15.77
N ALA A 28 -8.44 -19.77 16.44
CA ALA A 28 -7.11 -19.40 16.91
C ALA A 28 -6.22 -18.98 15.73
N VAL A 29 -5.35 -18.00 15.97
CA VAL A 29 -4.32 -17.61 14.99
C VAL A 29 -3.48 -18.85 14.67
N PRO A 30 -3.27 -19.22 13.39
CA PRO A 30 -2.62 -20.48 13.06
C PRO A 30 -1.21 -20.58 13.64
N ASP A 31 -0.92 -21.65 14.39
CA ASP A 31 0.46 -21.91 14.78
C ASP A 31 1.30 -22.36 13.57
N VAL A 32 2.53 -21.85 13.56
CA VAL A 32 3.50 -21.97 12.48
C VAL A 32 4.91 -22.09 13.05
N GLN A 33 5.75 -22.82 12.33
CA GLN A 33 7.15 -23.11 12.67
C GLN A 33 8.08 -21.89 12.45
N ALA A 34 7.64 -20.70 12.85
CA ALA A 34 8.43 -19.47 12.82
C ALA A 34 9.09 -19.24 14.18
N LYS A 35 10.34 -18.77 14.19
CA LYS A 35 10.96 -18.19 15.40
C LYS A 35 10.33 -16.83 15.71
N ALA A 36 10.01 -16.06 14.67
CA ALA A 36 9.28 -14.79 14.76
C ALA A 36 8.48 -14.53 13.47
N TYR A 37 7.33 -13.86 13.58
CA TYR A 37 6.63 -13.30 12.42
C TYR A 37 5.83 -12.04 12.78
N VAL A 38 5.57 -11.22 11.76
CA VAL A 38 4.56 -10.15 11.76
C VAL A 38 3.69 -10.29 10.51
N VAL A 39 2.36 -10.22 10.70
CA VAL A 39 1.37 -9.97 9.65
C VAL A 39 0.87 -8.54 9.84
N MET A 40 0.97 -7.71 8.81
CA MET A 40 0.70 -6.28 8.86
C MET A 40 -0.20 -5.86 7.67
N ASP A 41 -1.15 -4.96 7.91
CA ASP A 41 -1.85 -4.24 6.85
C ASP A 41 -0.87 -3.25 6.18
N ALA A 42 -0.68 -3.37 4.86
CA ALA A 42 0.35 -2.62 4.13
C ALA A 42 -0.01 -1.15 3.85
N ASN A 43 -1.23 -0.74 4.21
CA ASN A 43 -1.80 0.59 4.00
C ASN A 43 -1.90 1.34 5.34
N SER A 44 -2.54 0.77 6.36
CA SER A 44 -2.61 1.38 7.70
C SER A 44 -1.32 1.18 8.51
N GLY A 45 -0.57 0.09 8.27
CA GLY A 45 0.53 -0.34 9.11
C GLY A 45 0.11 -1.10 10.36
N GLU A 46 -1.19 -1.42 10.55
CA GLU A 46 -1.64 -2.17 11.72
C GLU A 46 -0.99 -3.57 11.75
N VAL A 47 -0.36 -3.93 12.87
CA VAL A 47 0.12 -5.30 13.12
C VAL A 47 -1.07 -6.18 13.47
N LEU A 48 -1.59 -6.87 12.45
CA LEU A 48 -2.76 -7.73 12.56
C LEU A 48 -2.52 -8.92 13.48
N TYR A 49 -1.39 -9.62 13.29
CA TYR A 49 -0.98 -10.83 14.03
C TYR A 49 0.54 -10.90 14.18
N LYS A 50 1.03 -11.50 15.28
CA LYS A 50 2.46 -11.51 15.61
C LYS A 50 2.88 -12.72 16.45
N LYS A 51 4.15 -13.12 16.30
CA LYS A 51 4.87 -14.06 17.18
C LYS A 51 6.28 -13.49 17.36
N ASN A 52 6.69 -13.17 18.59
CA ASN A 52 8.02 -12.64 18.92
C ASN A 52 8.46 -11.43 18.05
N MET A 53 7.59 -10.44 17.83
CA MET A 53 7.80 -9.40 16.80
C MET A 53 9.12 -8.61 16.95
N ASN A 54 9.48 -8.20 18.18
CA ASN A 54 10.69 -7.45 18.52
C ASN A 54 11.87 -8.35 18.92
N LYS A 55 11.82 -9.66 18.60
CA LYS A 55 12.93 -10.56 18.93
C LYS A 55 14.07 -10.36 17.93
N THR A 56 15.27 -10.09 18.44
CA THR A 56 16.51 -10.05 17.65
C THR A 56 16.71 -11.35 16.87
N ILE A 57 16.85 -11.22 15.56
CA ILE A 57 16.97 -12.31 14.58
C ILE A 57 17.89 -11.88 13.44
N TYR A 58 18.38 -12.86 12.68
CA TYR A 58 19.18 -12.60 11.49
C TYR A 58 18.29 -12.44 10.25
N PRO A 59 18.44 -11.36 9.46
CA PRO A 59 17.57 -11.07 8.31
C PRO A 59 17.84 -11.96 7.09
N ALA A 60 19.03 -12.59 7.00
CA ALA A 60 19.51 -13.20 5.77
C ALA A 60 19.35 -12.25 4.55
N SER A 61 19.26 -12.78 3.32
CA SER A 61 19.12 -11.97 2.09
C SER A 61 17.83 -11.14 1.93
N THR A 62 17.02 -10.94 2.98
CA THR A 62 15.95 -9.92 2.98
C THR A 62 16.50 -8.49 3.11
N VAL A 63 17.71 -8.31 3.67
CA VAL A 63 18.45 -7.02 3.70
C VAL A 63 18.53 -6.34 2.33
N LYS A 64 18.51 -7.13 1.25
CA LYS A 64 18.56 -6.63 -0.13
C LYS A 64 17.37 -5.71 -0.50
N LEU A 65 16.30 -5.66 0.30
CA LEU A 65 15.27 -4.62 0.20
C LEU A 65 15.79 -3.24 0.62
N MET A 66 16.51 -3.14 1.75
CA MET A 66 17.17 -1.90 2.19
C MET A 66 18.25 -1.48 1.17
N THR A 67 19.04 -2.43 0.68
CA THR A 67 20.02 -2.19 -0.40
C THR A 67 19.36 -1.63 -1.67
N ALA A 68 18.14 -2.04 -1.98
CA ALA A 68 17.39 -1.49 -3.13
C ALA A 68 16.88 -0.07 -2.87
N ILE A 69 16.34 0.21 -1.67
CA ILE A 69 15.89 1.55 -1.25
C ILE A 69 17.06 2.55 -1.33
N VAL A 70 18.17 2.26 -0.63
CA VAL A 70 19.31 3.18 -0.55
C VAL A 70 19.96 3.40 -1.92
N ALA A 71 20.00 2.37 -2.77
CA ALA A 71 20.51 2.52 -4.13
C ALA A 71 19.64 3.42 -5.02
N LEU A 72 18.30 3.36 -4.88
CA LEU A 72 17.36 4.24 -5.59
C LEU A 72 17.42 5.68 -5.07
N ASP A 73 17.51 5.87 -3.75
CA ASP A 73 17.68 7.19 -3.12
C ASP A 73 18.98 7.91 -3.53
N ASN A 74 20.00 7.18 -4.02
CA ASN A 74 21.32 7.71 -4.36
C ASN A 74 21.70 7.60 -5.86
N ALA A 75 20.84 7.04 -6.73
CA ALA A 75 21.13 6.93 -8.16
C ALA A 75 19.91 6.70 -9.06
N GLY A 76 19.86 7.44 -10.18
CA GLY A 76 18.94 7.16 -11.28
C GLY A 76 19.16 5.80 -11.93
N LEU A 77 18.07 5.19 -12.41
CA LEU A 77 17.98 3.81 -12.90
C LEU A 77 18.99 3.43 -14.00
N ASP A 78 19.35 4.38 -14.85
CA ASP A 78 20.24 4.17 -16.01
C ASP A 78 21.73 4.40 -15.71
N LYS A 79 22.07 4.82 -14.48
CA LYS A 79 23.47 4.96 -14.05
C LYS A 79 24.21 3.63 -14.24
N LYS A 80 25.19 3.61 -15.15
CA LYS A 80 26.01 2.43 -15.45
C LYS A 80 27.09 2.27 -14.39
N ILE A 81 27.10 1.14 -13.69
CA ILE A 81 28.12 0.80 -12.69
C ILE A 81 29.01 -0.33 -13.24
N LYS A 82 30.33 -0.14 -13.19
CA LYS A 82 31.34 -1.10 -13.66
C LYS A 82 31.73 -2.05 -12.53
N PHE A 83 31.53 -3.35 -12.72
CA PHE A 83 31.86 -4.37 -11.72
C PHE A 83 33.37 -4.60 -11.62
N THR A 84 34.07 -3.96 -10.68
CA THR A 84 35.55 -4.01 -10.60
C THR A 84 36.09 -5.19 -9.78
N LYS A 85 37.40 -5.46 -9.87
CA LYS A 85 38.09 -6.38 -8.94
C LYS A 85 37.91 -5.95 -7.47
N LYS A 86 37.85 -4.63 -7.17
CA LYS A 86 37.60 -4.11 -5.81
C LYS A 86 36.21 -4.51 -5.30
N ILE A 87 35.20 -4.48 -6.17
CA ILE A 87 33.81 -4.88 -5.83
C ILE A 87 33.73 -6.40 -5.63
N LYS A 88 34.32 -7.24 -6.51
CA LYS A 88 34.22 -8.71 -6.35
C LYS A 88 34.90 -9.22 -5.07
N ARG A 89 35.93 -8.55 -4.55
CA ARG A 89 36.54 -8.86 -3.22
C ARG A 89 35.61 -8.60 -2.03
N GLN A 90 34.44 -8.01 -2.24
CA GLN A 90 33.47 -7.63 -1.19
C GLN A 90 32.19 -8.48 -1.30
N VAL A 91 32.33 -9.65 -1.94
CA VAL A 91 31.31 -10.68 -2.10
C VAL A 91 31.94 -11.98 -1.60
N PRO A 92 31.57 -12.46 -0.40
CA PRO A 92 32.07 -13.72 0.15
C PRO A 92 31.76 -14.93 -0.73
N ALA A 93 32.55 -15.99 -0.59
CA ALA A 93 32.47 -17.19 -1.44
C ALA A 93 31.18 -18.00 -1.23
N ASP A 94 30.61 -17.95 -0.03
CA ASP A 94 29.34 -18.55 0.38
C ASP A 94 28.10 -17.68 0.05
N ALA A 95 28.30 -16.43 -0.37
CA ALA A 95 27.21 -15.54 -0.74
C ALA A 95 26.59 -15.97 -2.10
N SER A 96 25.26 -16.11 -2.15
CA SER A 96 24.54 -16.40 -3.40
C SER A 96 24.84 -15.32 -4.45
N ASN A 97 25.53 -15.70 -5.54
CA ASN A 97 26.00 -14.77 -6.56
C ASN A 97 25.93 -15.35 -7.99
N LEU A 98 25.85 -14.47 -8.99
CA LEU A 98 25.76 -14.83 -10.42
C LEU A 98 27.13 -14.95 -11.12
N GLY A 99 28.25 -14.81 -10.40
CA GLY A 99 29.59 -14.94 -10.97
C GLY A 99 29.92 -13.86 -12.02
N LEU A 100 29.55 -12.61 -11.77
CA LEU A 100 29.67 -11.52 -12.74
C LEU A 100 31.15 -11.27 -13.11
N LYS A 101 31.47 -11.30 -14.41
CA LYS A 101 32.84 -11.05 -14.90
C LYS A 101 33.29 -9.62 -14.61
N THR A 102 34.53 -9.44 -14.15
CA THR A 102 35.05 -8.10 -13.83
C THR A 102 35.26 -7.22 -15.07
N GLY A 103 35.05 -5.92 -14.87
CA GLY A 103 34.97 -4.90 -15.90
C GLY A 103 33.74 -5.00 -16.80
N THR A 104 32.75 -5.85 -16.51
CA THR A 104 31.40 -5.69 -17.09
C THR A 104 30.72 -4.46 -16.49
N SER A 105 29.73 -3.91 -17.19
CA SER A 105 28.90 -2.80 -16.69
C SER A 105 27.42 -3.09 -16.94
N TYR A 106 26.61 -2.83 -15.93
CA TYR A 106 25.15 -2.90 -15.98
C TYR A 106 24.57 -1.59 -15.41
N THR A 107 23.32 -1.28 -15.71
CA THR A 107 22.62 -0.13 -15.10
C THR A 107 22.14 -0.46 -13.68
N VAL A 108 21.84 0.54 -12.86
CA VAL A 108 21.21 0.36 -11.53
C VAL A 108 19.96 -0.52 -11.63
N ASN A 109 19.08 -0.27 -12.61
CA ASN A 109 17.91 -1.12 -12.89
C ASN A 109 18.30 -2.59 -13.15
N GLN A 110 19.31 -2.84 -13.99
CA GLN A 110 19.77 -4.21 -14.28
C GLN A 110 20.32 -4.92 -13.04
N TYR A 111 21.11 -4.24 -12.20
CA TYR A 111 21.59 -4.78 -10.92
C TYR A 111 20.45 -5.01 -9.92
N LEU A 112 19.47 -4.10 -9.81
CA LEU A 112 18.29 -4.28 -8.95
C LEU A 112 17.49 -5.54 -9.35
N ASN A 113 17.31 -5.79 -10.64
CA ASN A 113 16.64 -7.00 -11.13
C ASN A 113 17.42 -8.27 -10.76
N MET A 114 18.73 -8.29 -10.97
CA MET A 114 19.57 -9.44 -10.60
C MET A 114 19.59 -9.68 -9.07
N MET A 115 19.76 -8.61 -8.28
CA MET A 115 19.80 -8.66 -6.82
C MET A 115 18.48 -9.15 -6.20
N LEU A 116 17.33 -8.65 -6.66
CA LEU A 116 16.05 -8.96 -6.03
C LEU A 116 15.46 -10.30 -6.51
N VAL A 117 15.57 -10.63 -7.80
CA VAL A 117 15.02 -11.89 -8.36
C VAL A 117 15.89 -13.09 -7.96
N ALA A 118 17.20 -13.04 -8.23
CA ALA A 118 18.12 -14.15 -7.99
C ALA A 118 18.80 -14.10 -6.60
N SER A 119 18.55 -13.08 -5.78
CA SER A 119 19.26 -12.85 -4.52
C SER A 119 20.75 -12.51 -4.66
N ASP A 120 21.18 -12.05 -5.85
CA ASP A 120 22.58 -11.89 -6.24
C ASP A 120 23.38 -10.89 -5.38
N ALA A 121 24.46 -11.38 -4.79
CA ALA A 121 25.42 -10.61 -4.01
C ALA A 121 26.40 -9.79 -4.87
N ASP A 122 26.72 -10.21 -6.10
CA ASP A 122 27.57 -9.40 -6.99
C ASP A 122 26.87 -8.08 -7.33
N SER A 123 25.57 -8.14 -7.64
CA SER A 123 24.73 -6.96 -7.84
C SER A 123 24.59 -6.08 -6.61
N ALA A 124 24.43 -6.66 -5.42
CA ALA A 124 24.32 -5.89 -4.17
C ALA A 124 25.61 -5.11 -3.86
N ALA A 125 26.78 -5.75 -3.98
CA ALA A 125 28.07 -5.08 -3.82
C ALA A 125 28.32 -4.02 -4.91
N ALA A 126 27.86 -4.27 -6.14
CA ALA A 126 27.93 -3.29 -7.23
C ALA A 126 27.09 -2.04 -6.94
N LEU A 127 25.84 -2.22 -6.48
CA LEU A 127 24.97 -1.12 -6.08
C LEU A 127 25.55 -0.34 -4.90
N ALA A 128 26.06 -1.03 -3.87
CA ALA A 128 26.64 -0.40 -2.70
C ALA A 128 27.79 0.57 -3.07
N TYR A 129 28.80 0.10 -3.80
CA TYR A 129 29.89 0.96 -4.28
C TYR A 129 29.42 2.02 -5.27
N GLY A 130 28.60 1.65 -6.26
CA GLY A 130 28.25 2.53 -7.38
C GLY A 130 27.21 3.61 -7.06
N THR A 131 26.51 3.49 -5.94
CA THR A 131 25.52 4.49 -5.47
C THR A 131 25.98 5.18 -4.19
N GLY A 132 26.54 4.45 -3.21
CA GLY A 132 27.07 5.02 -1.97
C GLY A 132 28.45 5.68 -2.10
N GLY A 133 29.19 5.46 -3.19
CA GLY A 133 30.54 5.99 -3.44
C GLY A 133 31.65 5.19 -2.76
N SER A 134 31.40 4.71 -1.54
CA SER A 134 32.18 3.65 -0.88
C SER A 134 31.24 2.64 -0.21
N TYR A 135 31.75 1.44 0.07
CA TYR A 135 30.97 0.38 0.75
C TYR A 135 30.52 0.85 2.13
N ASN A 136 31.46 1.29 2.99
CA ASN A 136 31.17 1.77 4.34
C ASN A 136 30.19 2.96 4.33
N ARG A 137 30.32 3.91 3.38
CA ARG A 137 29.34 5.01 3.24
C ARG A 137 27.95 4.48 2.87
N PHE A 138 27.85 3.43 2.06
CA PHE A 138 26.58 2.79 1.77
C PHE A 138 25.98 2.08 3.00
N ILE A 139 26.79 1.40 3.81
CA ILE A 139 26.34 0.79 5.07
C ILE A 139 25.81 1.85 6.04
N ASN A 140 26.54 2.95 6.22
CA ASN A 140 26.08 4.08 7.03
C ASN A 140 24.73 4.61 6.50
N LEU A 141 24.57 4.75 5.18
CA LEU A 141 23.28 5.15 4.57
C LEU A 141 22.15 4.13 4.82
N MET A 142 22.44 2.82 4.91
CA MET A 142 21.45 1.80 5.29
C MET A 142 21.00 1.96 6.76
N ASN A 143 21.94 2.21 7.68
CA ASN A 143 21.62 2.41 9.10
C ASN A 143 20.89 3.74 9.34
N THR A 144 21.31 4.84 8.70
CA THR A 144 20.57 6.11 8.70
C THR A 144 19.16 5.94 8.11
N LYS A 145 18.99 5.09 7.08
CA LYS A 145 17.68 4.80 6.50
C LYS A 145 16.79 4.00 7.46
N ALA A 146 17.35 3.01 8.16
CA ALA A 146 16.64 2.24 9.21
C ALA A 146 16.15 3.16 10.34
N GLN A 147 17.03 4.00 10.88
CA GLN A 147 16.69 5.02 11.88
C GLN A 147 15.58 5.95 11.38
N SER A 148 15.66 6.44 10.13
CA SER A 148 14.61 7.29 9.53
C SER A 148 13.26 6.60 9.30
N TYR A 149 13.16 5.29 9.52
CA TYR A 149 11.93 4.51 9.47
C TYR A 149 11.47 4.00 10.85
N GLY A 150 12.16 4.33 11.94
CA GLY A 150 11.84 3.80 13.28
C GLY A 150 12.17 2.32 13.44
N MET A 151 13.17 1.80 12.71
CA MET A 151 13.65 0.43 12.83
C MET A 151 14.69 0.33 13.97
N GLU A 152 14.20 0.33 15.21
CA GLU A 152 15.02 0.40 16.44
C GLU A 152 15.76 -0.90 16.76
N ASP A 153 15.21 -2.06 16.35
CA ASP A 153 15.80 -3.38 16.57
C ASP A 153 16.75 -3.81 15.42
N THR A 154 17.19 -2.88 14.56
CA THR A 154 17.94 -3.18 13.32
C THR A 154 19.34 -2.57 13.25
N SER A 155 20.29 -3.36 12.76
CA SER A 155 21.63 -2.91 12.37
C SER A 155 22.09 -3.62 11.09
N PHE A 156 22.89 -2.94 10.27
CA PHE A 156 23.55 -3.47 9.08
C PHE A 156 25.06 -3.23 9.13
N ASP A 157 25.83 -4.28 8.86
CA ASP A 157 27.26 -4.21 8.51
C ASP A 157 27.51 -4.54 7.02
N ASN A 158 26.53 -5.11 6.32
CA ASN A 158 26.68 -5.57 4.93
C ASN A 158 25.39 -5.44 4.09
N PRO A 159 25.47 -5.25 2.75
CA PRO A 159 24.33 -5.00 1.88
C PRO A 159 23.71 -6.30 1.33
N ILE A 160 24.18 -7.46 1.78
CA ILE A 160 23.77 -8.78 1.27
C ILE A 160 22.94 -9.58 2.28
N GLY A 161 23.00 -9.23 3.56
CA GLY A 161 22.41 -9.97 4.66
C GLY A 161 23.07 -11.33 4.89
N LEU A 162 24.40 -11.36 5.04
CA LEU A 162 25.05 -12.41 5.82
C LEU A 162 25.02 -12.02 7.32
N ASP A 163 25.16 -13.01 8.19
CA ASP A 163 24.99 -12.89 9.65
C ASP A 163 26.32 -12.81 10.41
N LYS A 164 27.03 -13.95 10.57
CA LYS A 164 28.30 -13.98 11.32
C LYS A 164 29.37 -14.78 10.57
N GLY A 165 30.50 -14.13 10.29
CA GLY A 165 31.61 -14.69 9.50
C GLY A 165 31.97 -13.78 8.33
N ASN A 166 33.07 -14.08 7.63
CA ASN A 166 33.60 -13.27 6.50
C ASN A 166 33.91 -11.79 6.84
N GLY A 167 34.04 -11.44 8.12
CA GLY A 167 34.19 -10.05 8.60
C GLY A 167 32.87 -9.36 8.98
N TYR A 168 31.76 -10.10 9.09
CA TYR A 168 30.46 -9.62 9.56
C TYR A 168 30.13 -10.19 10.94
N ASN A 169 29.46 -9.38 11.77
CA ASN A 169 29.14 -9.63 13.17
C ASN A 169 27.99 -8.77 13.73
N GLU A 170 27.52 -7.76 13.00
CA GLU A 170 26.64 -6.68 13.46
C GLU A 170 25.33 -6.53 12.64
N THR A 171 25.10 -7.36 11.61
CA THR A 171 23.81 -7.41 10.90
C THR A 171 22.75 -8.20 11.68
N TYR A 172 21.72 -7.50 12.18
CA TYR A 172 20.54 -8.08 12.86
C TYR A 172 19.27 -7.24 12.63
N THR A 173 18.11 -7.78 12.98
CA THR A 173 16.79 -7.10 12.88
C THR A 173 15.80 -7.68 13.90
N SER A 174 14.64 -7.04 14.06
CA SER A 174 13.40 -7.71 14.47
C SER A 174 12.52 -8.14 13.27
N ALA A 175 11.41 -8.84 13.54
CA ALA A 175 10.40 -9.13 12.51
C ALA A 175 9.44 -7.95 12.26
N TYR A 176 9.31 -7.02 13.22
CA TYR A 176 8.53 -5.80 13.09
C TYR A 176 9.19 -4.78 12.17
N ASP A 177 10.47 -4.50 12.41
CA ASP A 177 11.32 -3.63 11.60
C ASP A 177 11.33 -4.06 10.13
N PHE A 178 11.34 -5.37 9.87
CA PHE A 178 11.32 -5.88 8.50
C PHE A 178 9.93 -5.94 7.86
N ALA A 179 8.85 -5.80 8.64
CA ALA A 179 7.53 -5.46 8.10
C ALA A 179 7.47 -3.97 7.73
N ILE A 180 8.03 -3.07 8.55
CA ILE A 180 8.20 -1.65 8.23
C ILE A 180 9.04 -1.47 6.95
N LEU A 181 10.22 -2.11 6.89
CA LEU A 181 11.09 -2.12 5.71
C LEU A 181 10.35 -2.65 4.47
N ALA A 182 9.52 -3.68 4.62
CA ALA A 182 8.73 -4.21 3.51
C ALA A 182 7.65 -3.21 3.03
N ARG A 183 6.98 -2.51 3.95
CA ARG A 183 5.98 -1.47 3.64
C ARG A 183 6.62 -0.33 2.83
N HIS A 184 7.79 0.15 3.26
CA HIS A 184 8.57 1.15 2.52
C HIS A 184 9.15 0.58 1.22
N ALA A 185 9.73 -0.61 1.20
CA ALA A 185 10.28 -1.22 -0.02
C ALA A 185 9.22 -1.41 -1.10
N MET A 186 7.99 -1.77 -0.73
CA MET A 186 6.88 -1.85 -1.66
C MET A 186 6.42 -0.47 -2.16
N SER A 187 6.64 0.62 -1.43
CA SER A 187 6.28 1.99 -1.86
C SER A 187 7.10 2.48 -3.06
N TYR A 188 8.29 1.92 -3.28
CA TYR A 188 9.09 2.18 -4.48
C TYR A 188 8.56 1.34 -5.64
N GLY A 189 7.85 1.99 -6.59
CA GLY A 189 7.29 1.34 -7.78
C GLY A 189 8.30 0.48 -8.56
N THR A 190 9.58 0.87 -8.60
CA THR A 190 10.66 0.04 -9.17
C THR A 190 10.86 -1.27 -8.40
N ILE A 191 10.98 -1.24 -7.07
CA ILE A 191 11.20 -2.45 -6.26
C ILE A 191 10.00 -3.38 -6.42
N ARG A 192 8.78 -2.85 -6.22
CA ARG A 192 7.50 -3.53 -6.41
C ARG A 192 7.39 -4.24 -7.76
N ASN A 193 7.68 -3.54 -8.86
CA ASN A 193 7.71 -4.12 -10.21
C ASN A 193 8.81 -5.18 -10.42
N ILE A 194 9.85 -5.24 -9.59
CA ILE A 194 10.92 -6.24 -9.68
C ILE A 194 10.61 -7.47 -8.83
N VAL A 195 10.18 -7.30 -7.58
CA VAL A 195 9.93 -8.42 -6.66
C VAL A 195 8.79 -9.34 -7.12
N ALA A 196 7.85 -8.81 -7.92
CA ALA A 196 6.77 -9.55 -8.57
C ALA A 196 7.22 -10.47 -9.74
N LYS A 197 8.45 -10.32 -10.26
CA LYS A 197 8.90 -11.04 -11.47
C LYS A 197 9.28 -12.47 -11.14
N GLY A 198 8.59 -13.44 -11.74
CA GLY A 198 9.00 -14.86 -11.67
C GLY A 198 10.31 -15.21 -12.40
N ARG A 199 10.77 -14.35 -13.32
CA ARG A 199 12.04 -14.50 -14.07
C ARG A 199 12.52 -13.17 -14.65
N TYR A 200 13.82 -13.08 -14.94
CA TYR A 200 14.45 -11.94 -15.61
C TYR A 200 15.52 -12.40 -16.61
N LYS A 201 15.67 -11.68 -17.74
CA LYS A 201 16.71 -11.94 -18.75
C LYS A 201 17.89 -11.00 -18.52
N VAL A 202 19.01 -11.55 -18.04
CA VAL A 202 20.26 -10.81 -17.89
C VAL A 202 20.85 -10.56 -19.29
N PRO A 203 21.18 -9.31 -19.67
CA PRO A 203 21.67 -9.00 -21.01
C PRO A 203 23.12 -9.50 -21.23
N ALA A 204 23.46 -9.78 -22.49
CA ALA A 204 24.81 -10.20 -22.87
C ALA A 204 25.88 -9.12 -22.54
N ARG A 205 27.04 -9.55 -22.06
CA ARG A 205 28.18 -8.69 -21.67
C ARG A 205 29.51 -9.43 -21.83
N LYS A 206 30.54 -8.76 -22.38
CA LYS A 206 31.93 -9.28 -22.50
C LYS A 206 32.02 -10.75 -22.94
N GLY A 207 31.42 -11.09 -24.08
CA GLY A 207 31.45 -12.45 -24.63
C GLY A 207 30.72 -13.52 -23.81
N LYS A 208 29.95 -13.15 -22.78
CA LYS A 208 28.92 -14.04 -22.18
C LYS A 208 27.56 -13.72 -22.80
N PRO A 209 26.80 -14.74 -23.26
CA PRO A 209 25.47 -14.56 -23.82
C PRO A 209 24.46 -14.13 -22.75
N SER A 210 23.28 -13.68 -23.18
CA SER A 210 22.17 -13.40 -22.25
C SER A 210 21.62 -14.68 -21.66
N PHE A 211 21.30 -14.69 -20.36
CA PHE A 211 20.75 -15.85 -19.66
C PHE A 211 19.50 -15.49 -18.83
N ILE A 212 18.70 -16.49 -18.49
CA ILE A 212 17.49 -16.32 -17.68
C ILE A 212 17.79 -16.67 -16.22
N ILE A 213 17.54 -15.73 -15.31
CA ILE A 213 17.43 -16.01 -13.87
C ILE A 213 15.96 -16.23 -13.51
N LYS A 214 15.69 -17.17 -12.60
CA LYS A 214 14.36 -17.43 -12.02
C LYS A 214 14.27 -16.78 -10.64
N ASN A 215 13.06 -16.42 -10.20
CA ASN A 215 12.86 -15.90 -8.86
C ASN A 215 13.11 -17.00 -7.82
N THR A 216 13.84 -16.66 -6.76
CA THR A 216 14.10 -17.55 -5.62
C THR A 216 12.85 -17.83 -4.77
N ASN A 217 11.82 -16.98 -4.84
CA ASN A 217 10.52 -17.22 -4.21
C ASN A 217 9.75 -18.33 -4.93
N LYS A 218 9.37 -19.39 -4.20
CA LYS A 218 8.62 -20.54 -4.75
C LYS A 218 7.17 -20.22 -5.11
N PHE A 219 6.54 -19.17 -4.56
CA PHE A 219 5.19 -18.73 -4.98
C PHE A 219 5.13 -18.38 -6.49
N TYR A 220 6.24 -17.91 -7.08
CA TYR A 220 6.34 -17.66 -8.53
C TYR A 220 6.81 -18.87 -9.35
N SER A 221 6.94 -20.04 -8.72
CA SER A 221 7.37 -21.27 -9.40
C SER A 221 6.66 -22.51 -8.85
N THR A 222 7.25 -23.20 -7.87
CA THR A 222 6.84 -24.55 -7.44
C THR A 222 5.82 -24.61 -6.29
N TYR A 223 5.60 -23.51 -5.56
CA TYR A 223 4.52 -23.41 -4.57
C TYR A 223 3.29 -22.77 -5.21
N LYS A 224 2.11 -23.35 -5.02
CA LYS A 224 0.83 -22.79 -5.44
C LYS A 224 -0.05 -22.55 -4.22
N LEU A 225 -0.68 -21.38 -4.15
CA LEU A 225 -1.72 -21.11 -3.17
C LEU A 225 -2.91 -22.04 -3.43
N LYS A 226 -3.40 -22.69 -2.37
CA LYS A 226 -4.62 -23.51 -2.39
C LYS A 226 -5.84 -22.61 -2.59
N ASN A 227 -5.87 -21.50 -1.85
CA ASN A 227 -6.93 -20.51 -1.89
C ASN A 227 -6.57 -19.38 -2.86
N LYS A 228 -7.36 -19.21 -3.93
CA LYS A 228 -7.20 -18.14 -4.93
C LYS A 228 -7.94 -16.86 -4.52
N THR A 229 -7.94 -16.55 -3.21
CA THR A 229 -8.58 -15.37 -2.61
C THR A 229 -7.72 -14.12 -2.74
N TYR A 230 -6.40 -14.29 -2.85
CA TYR A 230 -5.39 -13.26 -3.08
C TYR A 230 -4.29 -13.77 -4.02
N GLU A 231 -3.42 -12.87 -4.47
CA GLU A 231 -2.19 -13.15 -5.21
C GLU A 231 -0.96 -12.63 -4.45
N ILE A 232 0.22 -13.22 -4.67
CA ILE A 232 1.49 -12.73 -4.11
C ILE A 232 2.07 -11.68 -5.07
N ILE A 233 1.99 -10.41 -4.68
CA ILE A 233 2.41 -9.24 -5.49
C ILE A 233 3.84 -8.78 -5.20
N GLY A 234 4.48 -9.28 -4.14
CA GLY A 234 5.87 -8.94 -3.83
C GLY A 234 6.50 -9.94 -2.85
N SER A 235 7.82 -10.00 -2.84
CA SER A 235 8.56 -10.86 -1.91
C SER A 235 10.07 -10.60 -1.86
N LYS A 236 10.71 -10.98 -0.76
CA LYS A 236 12.15 -11.32 -0.76
C LYS A 236 12.46 -12.48 0.18
N THR A 237 13.19 -13.45 -0.36
CA THR A 237 13.73 -14.64 0.32
C THR A 237 15.01 -14.36 1.11
N GLY A 238 15.29 -15.19 2.11
CA GLY A 238 16.62 -15.35 2.69
C GLY A 238 16.83 -16.74 3.29
N THR A 239 18.07 -17.20 3.35
CA THR A 239 18.49 -18.35 4.17
C THR A 239 19.96 -18.20 4.53
N THR A 240 20.29 -18.40 5.80
CA THR A 240 21.65 -18.59 6.34
C THR A 240 21.57 -19.63 7.47
N ARG A 241 22.72 -20.08 8.01
CA ARG A 241 22.72 -21.07 9.10
C ARG A 241 22.04 -20.56 10.38
N ALA A 242 22.22 -19.29 10.76
CA ALA A 242 21.62 -18.75 11.98
C ALA A 242 20.17 -18.25 11.77
N ALA A 243 19.88 -17.63 10.62
CA ALA A 243 18.53 -17.15 10.28
C ALA A 243 17.52 -18.30 10.06
N GLY A 244 17.98 -19.47 9.60
CA GLY A 244 17.09 -20.47 9.02
C GLY A 244 16.46 -19.97 7.72
N HIS A 245 15.30 -20.49 7.33
CA HIS A 245 14.56 -19.97 6.17
C HIS A 245 13.70 -18.76 6.56
N VAL A 246 13.79 -17.69 5.77
CA VAL A 246 13.05 -16.45 5.99
C VAL A 246 12.44 -15.94 4.68
N LEU A 247 11.30 -15.26 4.76
CA LEU A 247 10.63 -14.67 3.61
C LEU A 247 9.74 -13.51 4.06
N ILE A 248 9.95 -12.36 3.43
CA ILE A 248 8.95 -11.29 3.35
C ILE A 248 8.07 -11.61 2.15
N ALA A 249 6.76 -11.64 2.33
CA ALA A 249 5.77 -11.76 1.25
C ALA A 249 4.73 -10.64 1.36
N THR A 250 4.33 -10.09 0.21
CA THR A 250 3.21 -9.16 0.08
C THR A 250 2.10 -9.82 -0.73
N ALA A 251 0.90 -9.85 -0.19
CA ALA A 251 -0.28 -10.43 -0.80
C ALA A 251 -1.37 -9.38 -1.03
N ARG A 252 -2.20 -9.57 -2.07
CA ARG A 252 -3.28 -8.66 -2.43
C ARG A 252 -4.55 -9.39 -2.83
N ASP A 253 -5.69 -8.99 -2.28
CA ASP A 253 -7.00 -9.56 -2.65
C ASP A 253 -7.65 -8.84 -3.86
N LYS A 254 -8.90 -9.21 -4.18
CA LYS A 254 -9.67 -8.57 -5.27
C LYS A 254 -10.24 -7.19 -4.93
N ALA A 255 -10.32 -6.81 -3.65
CA ALA A 255 -10.79 -5.50 -3.22
C ALA A 255 -9.67 -4.45 -3.23
N GLY A 256 -8.41 -4.91 -3.18
CA GLY A 256 -7.22 -4.04 -3.15
C GLY A 256 -6.59 -3.93 -1.76
N HIS A 257 -7.04 -4.74 -0.79
CA HIS A 257 -6.36 -4.86 0.50
C HIS A 257 -5.00 -5.53 0.29
N GLU A 258 -3.95 -4.98 0.90
CA GLU A 258 -2.59 -5.50 0.81
C GLU A 258 -2.07 -5.91 2.18
N LEU A 259 -1.60 -7.15 2.30
CA LEU A 259 -1.04 -7.71 3.53
C LEU A 259 0.44 -8.04 3.37
N LEU A 260 1.22 -7.65 4.38
CA LEU A 260 2.64 -7.99 4.51
C LEU A 260 2.78 -9.11 5.54
N CYS A 261 3.45 -10.20 5.17
CA CYS A 261 3.88 -11.24 6.09
C CYS A 261 5.41 -11.30 6.10
N ALA A 262 6.01 -10.86 7.20
CA ALA A 262 7.45 -10.96 7.44
C ALA A 262 7.71 -12.17 8.35
N TYR A 263 8.17 -13.29 7.79
CA TYR A 263 8.33 -14.59 8.47
C TYR A 263 9.80 -14.97 8.60
N PHE A 264 10.22 -15.35 9.82
CA PHE A 264 11.62 -15.65 10.13
C PHE A 264 11.81 -16.94 10.93
N GLY A 265 12.95 -17.61 10.73
CA GLY A 265 13.34 -18.78 11.50
C GLY A 265 12.65 -20.09 11.11
N GLY A 266 12.16 -20.22 9.88
CA GLY A 266 11.54 -21.45 9.39
C GLY A 266 12.55 -22.61 9.31
N ASN A 267 12.26 -23.71 10.00
CA ASN A 267 13.11 -24.91 10.01
C ASN A 267 13.21 -25.61 8.65
N THR A 268 12.16 -25.53 7.82
CA THR A 268 12.15 -26.10 6.47
C THR A 268 11.55 -25.13 5.46
N SER A 269 12.02 -25.20 4.21
CA SER A 269 11.44 -24.40 3.14
C SER A 269 9.95 -24.70 2.91
N ALA A 270 9.47 -25.93 3.15
CA ALA A 270 8.05 -26.26 3.01
C ALA A 270 7.21 -25.63 4.13
N GLY A 271 7.70 -25.69 5.39
CA GLY A 271 7.07 -25.07 6.54
C GLY A 271 6.96 -23.55 6.42
N LEU A 272 7.98 -22.89 5.83
CA LEU A 272 7.96 -21.46 5.51
C LEU A 272 6.77 -21.06 4.62
N TYR A 273 6.63 -21.67 3.44
CA TYR A 273 5.56 -21.30 2.49
C TYR A 273 4.17 -21.67 3.02
N SER A 274 4.03 -22.84 3.64
CA SER A 274 2.79 -23.30 4.28
C SER A 274 2.38 -22.42 5.47
N GLY A 275 3.34 -21.94 6.26
CA GLY A 275 3.10 -21.02 7.37
C GLY A 275 2.62 -19.64 6.90
N ILE A 276 3.24 -19.10 5.85
CA ILE A 276 2.84 -17.82 5.25
C ILE A 276 1.44 -17.91 4.61
N GLU A 277 1.15 -18.99 3.87
CA GLU A 277 -0.19 -19.24 3.32
C GLU A 277 -1.24 -19.27 4.44
N LYS A 278 -1.03 -20.06 5.51
CA LYS A 278 -1.94 -20.13 6.67
C LYS A 278 -2.21 -18.75 7.29
N LEU A 279 -1.16 -17.94 7.50
CA LEU A 279 -1.28 -16.63 8.14
C LEU A 279 -2.05 -15.63 7.27
N LEU A 280 -1.80 -15.62 5.96
CA LEU A 280 -2.49 -14.75 5.01
C LEU A 280 -3.95 -15.19 4.79
N ASP A 281 -4.19 -16.49 4.58
CA ASP A 281 -5.53 -17.08 4.48
C ASP A 281 -6.40 -16.71 5.69
N TYR A 282 -5.82 -16.81 6.89
CA TYR A 282 -6.48 -16.46 8.13
C TYR A 282 -6.78 -14.95 8.21
N ALA A 283 -5.81 -14.09 7.91
CA ALA A 283 -6.00 -12.63 7.98
C ALA A 283 -7.08 -12.12 6.99
N PHE A 284 -7.02 -12.52 5.71
CA PHE A 284 -8.05 -12.18 4.73
C PHE A 284 -9.42 -12.83 5.03
N LYS A 285 -9.48 -13.87 5.88
CA LYS A 285 -10.75 -14.45 6.36
C LYS A 285 -11.34 -13.63 7.51
N GLN A 286 -10.54 -13.10 8.43
CA GLN A 286 -11.08 -12.29 9.54
C GLN A 286 -11.63 -10.93 9.08
N ASP A 287 -11.06 -10.36 8.02
CA ASP A 287 -11.62 -9.19 7.32
C ASP A 287 -13.05 -9.47 6.81
N LYS A 288 -13.22 -10.54 6.03
CA LYS A 288 -14.52 -10.95 5.47
C LYS A 288 -15.56 -11.38 6.51
N ASN A 289 -15.12 -11.71 7.72
CA ASN A 289 -15.99 -12.00 8.86
C ASN A 289 -16.37 -10.74 9.66
N GLY A 290 -15.88 -9.54 9.28
CA GLY A 290 -16.03 -8.30 10.05
C GLY A 290 -15.29 -8.29 11.39
N LYS A 291 -14.40 -9.26 11.64
CA LYS A 291 -13.65 -9.41 12.91
C LYS A 291 -12.36 -8.58 12.96
N LYS A 292 -11.88 -8.15 11.79
CA LYS A 292 -11.04 -6.96 11.58
C LYS A 292 -11.58 -6.24 10.34
N LYS A 293 -11.10 -5.04 10.06
CA LYS A 293 -11.40 -4.28 8.84
C LYS A 293 -10.08 -3.81 8.24
N LEU A 294 -9.71 -4.33 7.08
CA LEU A 294 -8.49 -3.92 6.38
C LEU A 294 -8.66 -2.52 5.77
N ALA A 295 -7.55 -1.80 5.64
CA ALA A 295 -7.54 -0.50 5.01
C ALA A 295 -7.48 -0.67 3.48
N LEU A 296 -8.49 -0.17 2.77
CA LEU A 296 -8.43 -0.02 1.32
C LEU A 296 -7.27 0.90 0.96
N GLY A 297 -6.41 0.43 0.04
CA GLY A 297 -5.29 1.23 -0.44
C GLY A 297 -5.81 2.40 -1.26
N PHE A 298 -5.64 3.61 -0.74
CA PHE A 298 -6.19 4.82 -1.35
C PHE A 298 -5.08 5.84 -1.65
N TRP A 299 -4.35 6.26 -0.62
CA TRP A 299 -3.28 7.27 -0.69
C TRP A 299 -1.95 6.72 -1.19
N ASP A 300 -1.96 6.02 -2.34
CA ASP A 300 -0.84 5.18 -2.73
C ASP A 300 -0.23 5.47 -4.11
N THR A 301 0.97 6.06 -4.07
CA THR A 301 1.84 6.27 -5.25
C THR A 301 2.34 4.96 -5.87
N ARG A 302 2.14 3.80 -5.23
CA ARG A 302 2.34 2.46 -5.81
C ARG A 302 1.33 2.16 -6.94
N TYR A 303 0.21 2.89 -7.04
CA TYR A 303 -0.73 2.70 -8.14
C TYR A 303 -0.19 3.33 -9.43
N ARG A 304 0.13 2.50 -10.41
CA ARG A 304 0.78 2.87 -11.69
C ARG A 304 -0.01 3.84 -12.59
N LYS A 305 -1.25 4.18 -12.24
CA LYS A 305 -2.00 5.31 -12.83
C LYS A 305 -1.68 6.66 -12.16
N SER A 306 -1.45 6.67 -10.85
CA SER A 306 -1.15 7.88 -10.07
C SER A 306 0.26 8.41 -10.35
N GLU A 307 1.27 7.55 -10.53
CA GLU A 307 2.67 7.96 -10.76
C GLU A 307 2.80 8.97 -11.92
N ASN A 308 2.24 8.68 -13.10
CA ASN A 308 2.26 9.59 -14.24
C ASN A 308 1.43 10.86 -14.00
N ALA A 309 0.31 10.79 -13.29
CA ALA A 309 -0.52 11.96 -12.97
C ALA A 309 0.18 12.89 -11.97
N VAL A 310 0.73 12.33 -10.90
CA VAL A 310 1.52 13.03 -9.87
C VAL A 310 2.77 13.66 -10.52
N CYS A 311 3.48 12.97 -11.41
CA CYS A 311 4.60 13.56 -12.13
C CYS A 311 4.17 14.67 -13.10
N LYS A 312 3.06 14.50 -13.84
CA LYS A 312 2.47 15.55 -14.70
C LYS A 312 2.16 16.80 -13.87
N TYR A 313 1.41 16.66 -12.78
CA TYR A 313 0.98 17.79 -11.94
C TYR A 313 2.12 18.38 -11.09
N ALA A 314 3.12 17.60 -10.68
CA ALA A 314 4.36 18.15 -10.12
C ALA A 314 5.14 18.99 -11.16
N SER A 315 5.20 18.52 -12.42
CA SER A 315 5.91 19.23 -13.49
C SER A 315 5.21 20.51 -13.97
N SER A 316 3.88 20.59 -13.85
CA SER A 316 3.11 21.82 -14.08
C SER A 316 3.05 22.74 -12.87
N GLY A 317 3.84 22.48 -11.81
CA GLY A 317 3.90 23.30 -10.60
C GLY A 317 2.59 23.33 -9.80
N VAL A 318 1.76 22.28 -9.93
CA VAL A 318 0.44 22.14 -9.28
C VAL A 318 0.55 21.48 -7.90
N LEU A 319 1.57 20.66 -7.64
CA LEU A 319 1.83 20.06 -6.32
C LEU A 319 2.91 20.86 -5.57
N PRO A 320 2.86 21.04 -4.24
CA PRO A 320 3.87 21.79 -3.51
C PRO A 320 5.11 20.91 -3.35
N MET A 321 6.22 21.36 -3.91
CA MET A 321 7.49 20.62 -3.85
C MET A 321 8.46 21.29 -2.86
N THR A 322 9.27 20.47 -2.20
CA THR A 322 10.56 20.89 -1.65
C THR A 322 11.50 21.33 -2.77
N ALA A 323 12.49 22.17 -2.45
CA ALA A 323 13.55 22.55 -3.40
C ALA A 323 14.32 21.34 -4.00
N ASN A 324 14.22 20.17 -3.36
CA ASN A 324 14.88 18.93 -3.77
C ASN A 324 13.98 18.03 -4.65
N GLY A 325 12.87 18.55 -5.20
CA GLY A 325 12.00 17.81 -6.12
C GLY A 325 11.16 16.70 -5.46
N LYS A 326 10.93 16.76 -4.14
CA LYS A 326 10.01 15.86 -3.42
C LYS A 326 8.76 16.61 -2.96
N PHE A 327 7.58 15.99 -3.09
CA PHE A 327 6.31 16.52 -2.58
C PHE A 327 6.38 16.89 -1.08
N ASN A 328 5.72 17.99 -0.70
CA ASN A 328 5.62 18.45 0.69
C ASN A 328 4.13 18.68 1.05
N PRO A 329 3.49 17.77 1.82
CA PRO A 329 2.09 17.92 2.21
C PRO A 329 1.85 19.11 3.15
N GLU A 330 2.81 19.46 4.02
CA GLU A 330 2.71 20.57 4.98
C GLU A 330 2.66 21.95 4.29
N ARG A 331 2.96 22.01 2.99
CA ARG A 331 2.85 23.22 2.16
C ARG A 331 1.53 23.33 1.39
N VAL A 332 0.62 22.35 1.51
CA VAL A 332 -0.74 22.47 0.99
C VAL A 332 -1.53 23.42 1.90
N LYS A 333 -1.71 24.68 1.48
CA LYS A 333 -2.72 25.58 2.04
C LYS A 333 -3.98 25.47 1.18
N PRO A 334 -5.05 24.75 1.59
CA PRO A 334 -6.10 24.27 0.68
C PRO A 334 -6.70 25.34 -0.24
N ALA A 335 -6.98 26.55 0.27
CA ALA A 335 -7.53 27.65 -0.53
C ALA A 335 -6.60 28.15 -1.64
N ALA A 336 -5.41 28.63 -1.28
CA ALA A 336 -4.44 29.13 -2.27
C ALA A 336 -3.99 28.03 -3.23
N PHE A 337 -3.87 26.80 -2.73
CA PHE A 337 -3.46 25.62 -3.47
C PHE A 337 -4.46 25.26 -4.58
N THR A 338 -5.75 25.14 -4.25
CA THR A 338 -6.78 24.77 -5.24
C THR A 338 -6.97 25.85 -6.30
N ILE A 339 -6.88 27.14 -5.94
CA ILE A 339 -6.95 28.27 -6.89
C ILE A 339 -5.77 28.23 -7.89
N ASP A 340 -4.55 28.11 -7.37
CA ASP A 340 -3.32 28.03 -8.17
C ASP A 340 -3.30 26.77 -9.08
N MET A 341 -3.80 25.64 -8.56
CA MET A 341 -4.00 24.41 -9.32
C MET A 341 -4.93 24.59 -10.51
N VAL A 342 -6.14 25.14 -10.31
CA VAL A 342 -7.13 25.27 -11.41
C VAL A 342 -6.64 26.27 -12.46
N ASN A 343 -5.98 27.36 -12.06
CA ASN A 343 -5.32 28.29 -12.99
C ASN A 343 -4.29 27.58 -13.88
N LYS A 344 -3.36 26.83 -13.26
CA LYS A 344 -2.28 26.13 -13.98
C LYS A 344 -2.75 24.97 -14.86
N ILE A 345 -3.83 24.27 -14.47
CA ILE A 345 -4.40 23.17 -15.26
C ILE A 345 -5.22 23.69 -16.45
N SER A 346 -5.99 24.77 -16.26
CA SER A 346 -6.87 25.32 -17.29
C SER A 346 -6.16 26.24 -18.30
N GLY A 347 -5.01 26.81 -17.92
CA GLY A 347 -4.31 27.83 -18.73
C GLY A 347 -4.99 29.20 -18.70
N MET A 348 -6.00 29.40 -17.85
CA MET A 348 -6.75 30.63 -17.68
C MET A 348 -6.51 31.25 -16.30
N LYS A 349 -6.80 32.54 -16.16
CA LYS A 349 -6.66 33.26 -14.89
C LYS A 349 -8.04 33.43 -14.24
N LEU A 350 -8.30 32.67 -13.18
CA LEU A 350 -9.42 32.92 -12.27
C LEU A 350 -9.12 34.17 -11.45
N GLU A 351 -10.02 35.15 -11.52
CA GLU A 351 -10.01 36.33 -10.67
C GLU A 351 -11.36 36.43 -9.96
N ALA A 352 -11.38 36.98 -8.74
CA ALA A 352 -12.64 37.26 -8.07
C ALA A 352 -13.34 38.45 -8.76
N ALA A 353 -14.66 38.41 -8.85
CA ALA A 353 -15.44 39.60 -9.17
C ALA A 353 -15.15 40.72 -8.15
N SER A 354 -15.21 41.98 -8.59
CA SER A 354 -14.88 43.13 -7.74
C SER A 354 -15.68 43.12 -6.43
N GLY A 355 -15.00 43.33 -5.30
CA GLY A 355 -15.58 43.24 -3.95
C GLY A 355 -15.74 41.83 -3.38
N SER A 356 -15.40 40.76 -4.12
CA SER A 356 -15.48 39.37 -3.66
C SER A 356 -14.09 38.77 -3.38
N SER A 357 -14.04 37.66 -2.64
CA SER A 357 -12.82 36.87 -2.44
C SER A 357 -12.99 35.47 -3.04
N LEU A 358 -11.95 34.98 -3.73
CA LEU A 358 -11.95 33.64 -4.32
C LEU A 358 -11.57 32.63 -3.23
N THR A 359 -12.42 31.64 -3.00
CA THR A 359 -12.27 30.61 -1.95
C THR A 359 -12.49 29.20 -2.50
N VAL A 360 -12.12 28.16 -1.73
CA VAL A 360 -12.45 26.76 -2.08
C VAL A 360 -13.97 26.60 -2.22
N ALA A 361 -14.74 27.14 -1.27
CA ALA A 361 -16.19 27.02 -1.26
C ALA A 361 -16.85 27.67 -2.49
N SER A 362 -16.37 28.85 -2.92
CA SER A 362 -16.88 29.48 -4.14
C SER A 362 -16.49 28.72 -5.42
N LEU A 363 -15.29 28.13 -5.48
CA LEU A 363 -14.89 27.30 -6.64
C LEU A 363 -15.65 25.98 -6.68
N ALA A 364 -15.85 25.33 -5.53
CA ALA A 364 -16.64 24.11 -5.42
C ALA A 364 -18.10 24.38 -5.80
N SER A 365 -18.74 25.41 -5.21
CA SER A 365 -20.11 25.82 -5.56
C SER A 365 -20.25 26.11 -7.06
N ALA A 366 -19.33 26.89 -7.65
CA ALA A 366 -19.37 27.20 -9.08
C ALA A 366 -19.19 25.96 -9.99
N TYR A 367 -18.41 24.97 -9.54
CA TYR A 367 -18.26 23.68 -10.22
C TYR A 367 -19.51 22.79 -10.10
N TYR A 368 -20.12 22.70 -8.91
CA TYR A 368 -21.34 21.90 -8.67
C TYR A 368 -22.63 22.57 -9.22
N ASN A 369 -22.64 23.90 -9.41
CA ASN A 369 -23.80 24.69 -9.82
C ASN A 369 -23.63 25.39 -11.19
N ALA A 370 -22.63 24.99 -11.99
CA ALA A 370 -22.34 25.47 -13.36
C ALA A 370 -22.20 27.00 -13.58
N SER A 371 -22.14 27.81 -12.52
CA SER A 371 -22.20 29.28 -12.60
C SER A 371 -20.83 29.91 -12.91
N MET A 372 -20.25 29.57 -14.07
CA MET A 372 -19.01 30.16 -14.59
C MET A 372 -19.21 30.73 -16.00
N ILE A 373 -18.93 32.03 -16.16
CA ILE A 373 -18.96 32.70 -17.47
C ILE A 373 -17.52 32.95 -17.93
N VAL A 374 -17.20 32.50 -19.15
CA VAL A 374 -15.88 32.67 -19.78
C VAL A 374 -15.94 33.82 -20.78
N THR A 375 -15.11 34.83 -20.60
CA THR A 375 -15.05 35.99 -21.52
C THR A 375 -13.61 36.47 -21.68
N GLY A 376 -13.13 36.61 -22.92
CA GLY A 376 -11.83 37.24 -23.22
C GLY A 376 -10.58 36.55 -22.67
N GLY A 377 -10.67 35.30 -22.18
CA GLY A 377 -9.56 34.58 -21.54
C GLY A 377 -9.58 34.58 -20.00
N SER A 378 -10.51 35.32 -19.40
CA SER A 378 -10.80 35.28 -17.96
C SER A 378 -12.09 34.50 -17.68
N ILE A 379 -12.20 33.97 -16.46
CA ILE A 379 -13.42 33.32 -15.95
C ILE A 379 -13.96 34.15 -14.79
N THR A 380 -15.22 34.55 -14.88
CA THR A 380 -15.93 35.24 -13.79
C THR A 380 -16.84 34.24 -13.07
N VAL A 381 -16.70 34.18 -11.75
CA VAL A 381 -17.56 33.39 -10.85
C VAL A 381 -18.53 34.33 -10.13
N THR A 382 -19.82 34.00 -10.15
CA THR A 382 -20.89 34.81 -9.53
C THR A 382 -21.85 33.96 -8.69
N GLY A 383 -22.22 34.46 -7.51
CA GLY A 383 -23.21 33.85 -6.63
C GLY A 383 -22.62 33.09 -5.44
N SER A 384 -23.21 33.30 -4.26
CA SER A 384 -22.75 32.72 -2.98
C SER A 384 -23.94 32.29 -2.09
N THR A 385 -24.49 31.10 -2.32
CA THR A 385 -25.37 30.36 -1.38
C THR A 385 -25.15 28.85 -1.55
N ILE A 386 -25.56 28.01 -0.59
CA ILE A 386 -25.24 26.56 -0.52
C ILE A 386 -26.50 25.71 -0.26
N THR A 387 -26.67 24.62 -1.02
CA THR A 387 -27.43 23.39 -0.67
C THR A 387 -26.87 22.20 -1.49
N ASP A 388 -27.19 20.94 -1.10
CA ASP A 388 -26.49 19.68 -1.49
C ASP A 388 -27.47 18.48 -1.28
N SER A 389 -27.41 17.26 -1.85
CA SER A 389 -26.37 16.57 -2.64
C SER A 389 -26.87 15.75 -3.88
N THR A 390 -27.13 14.44 -3.75
CA THR A 390 -26.99 13.45 -4.86
C THR A 390 -27.81 12.15 -4.75
N ALA A 391 -27.86 11.44 -5.89
CA ALA A 391 -27.90 9.97 -6.06
C ALA A 391 -29.24 9.18 -5.98
N ALA A 392 -29.24 8.02 -6.67
CA ALA A 392 -30.41 7.14 -6.83
C ALA A 392 -30.08 5.66 -7.15
N ASP A 393 -30.21 4.77 -6.16
CA ASP A 393 -30.16 3.29 -6.24
C ASP A 393 -31.25 2.58 -7.07
N ASN A 394 -31.19 1.23 -7.08
CA ASN A 394 -32.37 0.39 -7.26
C ASN A 394 -32.28 -0.97 -6.53
N LYS A 395 -33.16 -1.23 -5.54
CA LYS A 395 -33.94 -2.50 -5.36
C LYS A 395 -34.85 -2.51 -4.12
N ASP A 396 -36.05 -3.07 -4.30
CA ASP A 396 -37.16 -3.14 -3.32
C ASP A 396 -36.95 -4.26 -2.27
N LYS A 397 -37.59 -4.30 -1.08
CA LYS A 397 -38.66 -3.48 -0.46
C LYS A 397 -38.14 -2.57 0.67
N LEU A 398 -38.97 -1.64 1.16
CA LEU A 398 -38.71 -0.85 2.38
C LEU A 398 -38.64 -1.73 3.64
N THR A 399 -37.86 -1.28 4.62
CA THR A 399 -37.79 -1.77 6.01
C THR A 399 -38.77 -1.02 6.91
N ASP A 400 -39.03 -1.54 8.11
CA ASP A 400 -39.95 -0.91 9.07
C ASP A 400 -39.49 0.50 9.50
N TYR A 401 -38.18 0.75 9.56
CA TYR A 401 -37.60 2.06 9.88
C TYR A 401 -37.79 3.07 8.74
N GLU A 402 -37.51 2.67 7.48
CA GLU A 402 -37.78 3.52 6.31
C GLU A 402 -39.29 3.81 6.20
N THR A 403 -40.13 2.80 6.43
CA THR A 403 -41.61 2.92 6.42
C THR A 403 -42.10 3.90 7.49
N SER A 404 -41.53 3.85 8.70
CA SER A 404 -41.82 4.79 9.79
C SER A 404 -41.56 6.24 9.38
N ILE A 405 -40.36 6.54 8.85
CA ILE A 405 -40.02 7.90 8.37
C ILE A 405 -40.98 8.34 7.26
N ILE A 406 -41.19 7.50 6.24
CA ILE A 406 -42.03 7.81 5.07
C ILE A 406 -43.49 8.08 5.47
N SER A 407 -44.02 7.40 6.49
CA SER A 407 -45.39 7.60 6.99
C SER A 407 -45.68 9.02 7.49
N THR A 408 -44.65 9.81 7.81
CA THR A 408 -44.79 11.20 8.25
C THR A 408 -44.86 12.22 7.12
N LEU A 409 -44.61 11.79 5.86
CA LEU A 409 -44.52 12.65 4.68
C LEU A 409 -45.81 12.61 3.86
N LYS A 410 -46.36 13.77 3.50
CA LYS A 410 -47.58 13.87 2.67
C LYS A 410 -47.28 13.66 1.19
N ASN A 411 -48.29 13.18 0.45
CA ASN A 411 -48.31 13.02 -1.02
C ASN A 411 -47.23 12.09 -1.61
N ILE A 412 -46.56 11.26 -0.80
CA ILE A 412 -45.47 10.37 -1.25
C ILE A 412 -45.97 9.07 -1.91
N GLU A 413 -47.28 8.86 -2.08
CA GLU A 413 -47.84 7.60 -2.58
C GLU A 413 -47.39 7.25 -4.01
N SER A 414 -47.28 8.25 -4.89
CA SER A 414 -46.94 8.10 -6.32
C SER A 414 -45.51 7.63 -6.63
N PHE A 415 -44.58 7.75 -5.69
CA PHE A 415 -43.16 7.40 -5.89
C PHE A 415 -42.92 5.89 -5.84
N ASN A 416 -41.97 5.37 -6.61
CA ASN A 416 -41.60 3.94 -6.52
C ASN A 416 -40.80 3.63 -5.24
N ILE A 417 -40.60 2.35 -4.97
CA ILE A 417 -39.96 1.92 -3.71
C ILE A 417 -38.48 2.31 -3.65
N ALA A 418 -37.76 2.32 -4.77
CA ALA A 418 -36.39 2.81 -4.80
C ALA A 418 -36.33 4.33 -4.52
N GLU A 419 -37.21 5.14 -5.11
CA GLU A 419 -37.39 6.57 -4.76
C GLU A 419 -37.63 6.77 -3.27
N LYS A 420 -38.56 6.01 -2.70
CA LYS A 420 -38.86 6.01 -1.26
C LYS A 420 -37.64 5.67 -0.39
N LYS A 421 -36.83 4.69 -0.77
CA LYS A 421 -35.56 4.36 -0.08
C LYS A 421 -34.56 5.50 -0.10
N LYS A 422 -34.34 6.12 -1.26
CA LYS A 422 -33.42 7.27 -1.41
C LYS A 422 -33.85 8.41 -0.51
N ILE A 423 -35.15 8.73 -0.50
CA ILE A 423 -35.73 9.76 0.35
C ILE A 423 -35.48 9.44 1.83
N ALA A 424 -35.76 8.22 2.30
CA ALA A 424 -35.49 7.82 3.69
C ALA A 424 -33.99 7.89 4.05
N TYR A 425 -33.10 7.43 3.17
CA TYR A 425 -31.65 7.50 3.34
C TYR A 425 -31.15 8.95 3.39
N LEU A 426 -31.52 9.78 2.42
CA LEU A 426 -31.12 11.17 2.29
C LEU A 426 -31.70 12.07 3.40
N TYR A 427 -32.89 11.74 3.93
CA TYR A 427 -33.44 12.42 5.11
C TYR A 427 -32.68 12.03 6.38
N SER A 428 -32.23 10.77 6.49
CA SER A 428 -31.38 10.31 7.60
C SER A 428 -29.94 10.88 7.56
N SER A 429 -29.41 11.17 6.36
CA SER A 429 -28.10 11.81 6.17
C SER A 429 -28.16 13.34 5.99
N LYS A 430 -29.36 13.93 5.91
CA LYS A 430 -29.66 15.38 5.78
C LYS A 430 -29.15 16.06 4.49
N ALA A 431 -29.27 15.43 3.31
CA ALA A 431 -28.45 15.82 2.16
C ALA A 431 -29.11 15.78 0.75
N MET A 432 -30.27 16.42 0.50
CA MET A 432 -30.76 16.64 -0.89
C MET A 432 -31.75 17.81 -1.13
N GLU A 433 -31.26 18.93 -1.68
CA GLU A 433 -31.99 19.84 -2.60
C GLU A 433 -31.06 20.20 -3.81
N SER A 434 -31.61 20.58 -4.99
CA SER A 434 -30.92 20.45 -6.32
C SER A 434 -31.42 21.48 -7.38
N THR A 435 -31.01 21.60 -8.67
CA THR A 435 -30.66 20.62 -9.74
C THR A 435 -29.79 21.15 -10.91
N GLY A 436 -28.97 20.28 -11.53
CA GLY A 436 -28.79 20.17 -13.01
C GLY A 436 -27.68 20.99 -13.72
N ILE A 437 -27.03 20.40 -14.74
CA ILE A 437 -25.99 21.03 -15.59
C ILE A 437 -26.01 20.49 -17.04
N THR A 438 -25.73 21.34 -18.05
CA THR A 438 -25.36 20.96 -19.44
C THR A 438 -24.20 21.82 -20.00
N ASP A 439 -23.65 21.40 -21.15
CA ASP A 439 -22.57 22.02 -21.96
C ASP A 439 -21.21 22.29 -21.28
N VAL A 440 -20.42 21.22 -21.06
CA VAL A 440 -19.04 21.31 -20.56
C VAL A 440 -18.05 20.78 -21.61
N LYS A 441 -17.24 21.68 -22.19
CA LYS A 441 -16.26 21.35 -23.25
C LYS A 441 -15.04 20.54 -22.79
N HIS A 442 -14.87 20.30 -21.48
CA HIS A 442 -13.86 19.40 -20.96
C HIS A 442 -14.48 18.36 -20.01
N LYS A 443 -14.52 17.11 -20.45
CA LYS A 443 -15.15 16.01 -19.71
C LYS A 443 -14.13 15.37 -18.77
N LEU A 444 -14.12 15.82 -17.51
CA LEU A 444 -13.22 15.31 -16.47
C LEU A 444 -13.28 13.78 -16.37
N SER A 445 -12.11 13.15 -16.23
CA SER A 445 -12.01 11.71 -16.03
C SER A 445 -12.49 11.30 -14.63
N LYS A 446 -12.83 10.02 -14.47
CA LYS A 446 -13.20 9.47 -13.17
C LYS A 446 -12.06 9.61 -12.15
N GLU A 447 -10.82 9.51 -12.60
CA GLU A 447 -9.61 9.71 -11.82
C GLU A 447 -9.43 11.17 -11.35
N GLU A 448 -9.82 12.16 -12.15
CA GLU A 448 -9.76 13.58 -11.77
C GLU A 448 -10.89 13.96 -10.80
N ALA A 449 -12.11 13.45 -11.03
CA ALA A 449 -13.24 13.66 -10.13
C ALA A 449 -12.99 13.08 -8.72
N VAL A 450 -12.26 11.95 -8.63
CA VAL A 450 -11.83 11.35 -7.35
C VAL A 450 -10.83 12.26 -6.64
N LEU A 451 -9.73 12.66 -7.30
CA LEU A 451 -8.73 13.56 -6.70
C LEU A 451 -9.30 14.91 -6.24
N ILE A 452 -10.35 15.41 -6.90
CA ILE A 452 -11.12 16.57 -6.45
C ILE A 452 -11.90 16.23 -5.16
N ALA A 453 -12.68 15.14 -5.14
CA ALA A 453 -13.45 14.71 -3.98
C ALA A 453 -12.59 14.50 -2.72
N ASP A 454 -11.42 13.86 -2.86
CA ASP A 454 -10.53 13.57 -1.73
C ASP A 454 -9.83 14.82 -1.17
N SER A 455 -9.77 15.91 -1.95
CA SER A 455 -9.27 17.21 -1.46
C SER A 455 -10.21 17.90 -0.46
N PHE A 456 -11.46 17.42 -0.33
CA PHE A 456 -12.42 17.82 0.71
C PHE A 456 -12.42 16.89 1.93
N ALA A 457 -11.58 15.85 1.96
CA ALA A 457 -11.55 14.82 3.02
C ALA A 457 -10.34 14.95 3.99
N LEU A 458 -9.77 16.17 4.10
CA LEU A 458 -8.64 16.54 4.94
C LEU A 458 -8.99 17.70 5.89
#